data_AF-A0A4Z0MHA5-F1
#
_entry.id   AF-A0A4Z0MHA5-F1
#
_cell.length_a   1.000
_cell.length_b   1.000
_cell.length_c   1.000
_cell.angle_alpha   90.00
_cell.angle_beta   90.00
_cell.angle_gamma   90.00
#
_symmetry.space_group_name_H-M   'P 1'
#
loop_
_entity.id
_entity.type
_entity.pdbx_description
1 polymer ?
#
loop_
_entity_poly.entity_id
_entity_poly.type
_entity_poly.pdbx_seq_one_letter_code
_entity_poly.pdbx_strand_id
1 'polypeptide(L)' 'MTKEMQNLALAPVGNLESYIRAANAWPMLSADEERALAERLHYQGDLEAAKTLILSHLRFGLHIARNYEGYGLPQAE' A
#
# COMPACT_ATOMS: atom_id res chain seq x y z
N MET A 1 -13.48 -5.38 -9.95
CA MET A 1 -12.23 -5.39 -9.16
C MET A 1 -12.08 -4.18 -8.20
N THR A 2 -13.13 -3.36 -8.04
CA THR A 2 -13.27 -2.30 -7.01
C THR A 2 -13.44 -2.82 -5.58
N LYS A 3 -13.77 -4.12 -5.42
CA LYS A 3 -14.02 -4.77 -4.13
C LYS A 3 -12.77 -4.93 -3.26
N GLU A 4 -11.59 -5.10 -3.86
CA GLU A 4 -10.31 -5.22 -3.13
C GLU A 4 -9.87 -3.86 -2.53
N MET A 5 -10.10 -2.75 -3.24
CA MET A 5 -9.87 -1.40 -2.69
C MET A 5 -10.87 -1.05 -1.60
N GLN A 6 -12.14 -1.42 -1.80
CA GLN A 6 -13.16 -1.32 -0.77
C GLN A 6 -12.78 -2.18 0.45
N ASN A 7 -12.18 -3.35 0.28
CA ASN A 7 -11.73 -4.14 1.43
C ASN A 7 -10.53 -3.53 2.17
N LEU A 8 -9.67 -2.73 1.52
CA LEU A 8 -8.58 -2.03 2.21
C LEU A 8 -9.04 -0.71 2.86
N ALA A 9 -10.00 -0.01 2.24
CA ALA A 9 -10.56 1.26 2.73
C ALA A 9 -11.81 1.09 3.64
N LEU A 10 -12.45 -0.09 3.62
CA LEU A 10 -13.62 -0.48 4.44
C LEU A 10 -13.37 -1.76 5.23
N ALA A 11 -12.14 -2.28 5.28
CA ALA A 11 -11.80 -3.16 6.40
C ALA A 11 -12.14 -2.37 7.66
N PRO A 12 -12.89 -2.94 8.62
CA PRO A 12 -13.01 -2.30 9.91
C PRO A 12 -11.59 -1.99 10.36
N VAL A 13 -11.36 -0.76 10.78
CA VAL A 13 -10.16 -0.30 11.49
C VAL A 13 -10.06 -1.09 12.80
N GLY A 14 -9.82 -2.40 12.69
CA GLY A 14 -10.13 -3.36 13.73
C GLY A 14 -8.92 -4.17 14.19
N ASN A 15 -7.81 -4.12 13.44
CA ASN A 15 -6.53 -4.68 13.86
C ASN A 15 -5.44 -4.25 12.86
N LEU A 16 -4.48 -3.42 13.31
CA LEU A 16 -3.25 -3.07 12.59
C LEU A 16 -2.56 -4.29 11.95
N GLU A 17 -2.61 -5.44 12.63
CA GLU A 17 -2.02 -6.69 12.15
C GLU A 17 -2.69 -7.22 10.87
N SER A 18 -3.99 -6.99 10.67
CA SER A 18 -4.68 -7.35 9.42
C SER A 18 -4.21 -6.48 8.26
N TYR A 19 -3.98 -5.19 8.50
CA TYR A 19 -3.40 -4.29 7.50
C TYR A 19 -1.97 -4.71 7.13
N ILE A 20 -1.15 -5.05 8.13
CA ILE A 20 0.22 -5.54 7.94
C ILE A 20 0.22 -6.84 7.11
N ARG A 21 -0.66 -7.80 7.44
CA ARG A 21 -0.80 -9.04 6.67
C ARG A 21 -1.17 -8.77 5.21
N ALA A 22 -2.13 -7.87 4.97
CA ALA A 22 -2.52 -7.49 3.62
C ALA A 22 -1.35 -6.87 2.85
N ALA A 23 -0.64 -5.90 3.44
CA ALA A 23 0.53 -5.26 2.83
C ALA A 23 1.66 -6.26 2.51
N ASN A 24 1.87 -7.26 3.37
CA ASN A 24 2.86 -8.32 3.17
C ASN A 24 2.44 -9.38 2.15
N ALA A 25 1.16 -9.47 1.79
CA ALA A 25 0.67 -10.42 0.78
C ALA A 25 0.89 -9.92 -0.66
N TRP A 26 0.95 -8.61 -0.87
CA TRP A 26 1.18 -8.04 -2.21
C TRP A 26 2.61 -8.28 -2.69
N PRO A 27 2.84 -8.77 -3.92
CA PRO A 27 4.18 -9.00 -4.44
C PRO A 27 4.95 -7.69 -4.61
N MET A 28 6.27 -7.75 -4.41
CA MET A 28 7.16 -6.63 -4.70
C MET A 28 7.41 -6.56 -6.21
N LEU A 29 7.47 -5.35 -6.74
CA LEU A 29 7.78 -5.10 -8.13
C LEU A 29 9.28 -5.13 -8.36
N SER A 30 9.69 -5.57 -9.55
CA SER A 30 11.02 -5.29 -10.07
C SER A 30 11.10 -3.85 -10.58
N ALA A 31 12.33 -3.34 -10.75
CA ALA A 31 12.55 -1.98 -11.23
C ALA A 31 11.96 -1.73 -12.64
N ASP A 32 11.97 -2.74 -13.51
CA ASP A 32 11.38 -2.63 -14.84
C ASP A 32 9.85 -2.59 -14.79
N GLU A 33 9.22 -3.37 -13.91
CA GLU A 33 7.76 -3.34 -13.70
C GLU A 33 7.31 -2.00 -13.11
N GLU A 34 8.05 -1.45 -12.14
CA GLU A 34 7.80 -0.12 -11.59
C GLU A 34 7.85 0.95 -12.67
N ARG A 35 8.90 0.93 -13.50
CA ARG A 35 9.06 1.91 -14.57
C ARG A 35 7.92 1.82 -15.58
N ALA A 36 7.55 0.62 -16.00
CA ALA A 36 6.44 0.43 -16.92
C ALA A 36 5.10 0.92 -16.34
N LEU A 37 4.84 0.66 -15.06
CA LEU A 37 3.62 1.15 -14.39
C LEU A 37 3.64 2.67 -14.20
N ALA A 38 4.78 3.25 -13.86
CA ALA A 38 4.95 4.69 -13.71
C ALA A 38 4.76 5.43 -15.04
N GLU A 39 5.32 4.90 -16.13
CA GLU A 39 5.11 5.44 -17.48
C GLU A 39 3.63 5.36 -17.89
N ARG A 40 2.95 4.23 -17.63
CA ARG A 40 1.50 4.10 -17.88
C ARG A 40 0.69 5.11 -17.07
N LEU A 41 0.98 5.27 -15.80
CA LEU A 41 0.32 6.28 -14.96
C LEU A 41 0.57 7.68 -15.51
N HIS A 42 1.81 8.04 -15.83
CA HIS A 42 2.18 9.38 -16.23
C HIS A 42 1.63 9.77 -17.60
N TYR A 43 1.78 8.90 -18.60
CA TYR A 43 1.40 9.20 -19.98
C TYR A 43 -0.05 8.88 -20.31
N GLN A 44 -0.66 7.92 -19.59
CA GLN A 44 -2.01 7.41 -19.92
C GLN A 44 -3.02 7.67 -18.80
N GLY A 45 -2.59 8.18 -17.64
CA GLY A 45 -3.48 8.41 -16.49
C GLY A 45 -4.02 7.11 -15.89
N ASP A 46 -3.29 5.99 -16.05
CA ASP A 46 -3.76 4.67 -15.65
C ASP A 46 -3.86 4.53 -14.12
N LEU A 47 -5.09 4.63 -13.60
CA LEU A 47 -5.40 4.50 -12.18
C LEU A 47 -5.09 3.10 -11.62
N GLU A 48 -5.21 2.04 -12.42
CA GLU A 48 -4.83 0.70 -11.96
C GLU A 48 -3.31 0.55 -11.86
N ALA A 49 -2.54 1.26 -12.71
CA ALA A 49 -1.09 1.35 -12.56
C ALA A 49 -0.71 2.08 -11.26
N ALA A 50 -1.35 3.22 -10.95
CA ALA A 50 -1.17 3.92 -9.67
C ALA A 50 -1.46 3.02 -8.47
N LYS A 51 -2.59 2.32 -8.52
CA LYS A 51 -3.00 1.39 -7.45
C LYS A 51 -1.97 0.28 -7.24
N THR A 52 -1.46 -0.31 -8.32
CA THR A 52 -0.45 -1.38 -8.25
C THR A 52 0.85 -0.87 -7.64
N LEU A 53 1.29 0.33 -8.02
CA LEU A 53 2.44 1.01 -7.41
C LEU A 53 2.24 1.25 -5.91
N ILE A 54 1.07 1.75 -5.50
CA ILE A 54 0.78 2.02 -4.08
C ILE A 54 0.79 0.72 -3.26
N LEU A 55 0.07 -0.31 -3.72
CA LEU A 55 -0.13 -1.55 -2.96
C LEU A 55 1.17 -2.34 -2.77
N SER A 56 2.03 -2.39 -3.78
CA SER A 56 3.36 -3.03 -3.70
C SER A 56 4.30 -2.35 -2.69
N HIS A 57 4.10 -1.05 -2.43
CA HIS A 57 4.97 -0.23 -1.59
C HIS A 57 4.47 0.01 -0.16
N LEU A 58 3.30 -0.53 0.23
CA LEU A 58 2.73 -0.28 1.57
C LEU A 58 3.65 -0.71 2.73
N ARG A 59 4.50 -1.71 2.51
CA ARG A 59 5.48 -2.20 3.49
C ARG A 59 6.49 -1.12 3.89
N PHE A 60 6.86 -0.23 2.96
CA PHE A 60 7.78 0.87 3.22
C PHE A 60 7.16 1.88 4.18
N GLY A 61 5.92 2.31 3.92
CA GLY A 61 5.19 3.21 4.82
C GLY A 61 5.04 2.64 6.23
N LEU A 62 4.73 1.35 6.34
CA LEU A 62 4.67 0.64 7.62
C LEU A 62 6.03 0.67 8.35
N HIS A 63 7.14 0.45 7.65
CA HIS A 63 8.47 0.51 8.24
C HIS A 63 8.78 1.91 8.79
N ILE A 64 8.48 2.96 8.02
CA ILE A 64 8.66 4.35 8.47
C ILE A 64 7.81 4.64 9.71
N ALA A 65 6.53 4.25 9.70
CA ALA A 65 5.62 4.47 10.83
C ALA A 65 6.12 3.78 12.13
N ARG A 66 6.64 2.56 12.02
CA ARG A 66 7.23 1.84 13.17
C ARG A 66 8.46 2.55 13.77
N ASN A 67 9.22 3.30 12.98
CA ASN A 67 10.35 4.07 13.52
C ASN A 67 9.90 5.25 14.41
N TYR A 68 8.62 5.61 14.38
CA TYR A 68 8.01 6.58 15.30
C TYR A 68 7.34 5.91 16.52
N GLU A 69 7.42 4.58 16.65
CA GLU A 69 7.01 3.87 17.85
C GLU A 69 7.82 4.35 19.06
N GLY A 70 7.16 4.62 20.19
CA GLY A 70 7.79 5.17 21.38
C GLY A 70 7.83 6.70 21.47
N TYR A 71 7.44 7.43 20.42
CA TYR A 71 7.27 8.90 20.47
C TYR A 71 5.91 9.35 21.05
N GLY A 72 5.08 8.41 21.51
CA GLY A 72 3.76 8.71 22.09
C GLY A 72 2.67 9.09 21.06
N LEU A 73 2.94 8.91 19.76
CA LEU A 73 1.95 9.10 18.72
C LEU A 73 0.97 7.91 18.69
N PRO A 74 -0.35 8.14 18.54
CA PRO A 74 -1.31 7.06 18.36
C PRO A 74 -0.97 6.33 17.06
N GLN A 75 -0.63 5.04 17.18
CA GLN A 75 -0.64 4.16 16.01
C GLN A 75 -2.10 3.98 15.59
N ALA A 76 -2.35 3.80 14.31
CA ALA A 76 -3.70 3.72 13.76
C ALA A 76 -4.57 2.72 14.54
N GLU A 77 -5.41 3.25 15.42
CA GLU A 77 -6.60 2.66 16.05
C GLU A 77 -7.86 3.28 15.44
#